data_AF-A0A453Q349-F1
#
_entry.id   AF-A0A453Q349-F1
#
_cell.length_a   1.000
_cell.length_b   1.000
_cell.length_c   1.000
_cell.angle_alpha   90.00
_cell.angle_beta   90.00
_cell.angle_gamma   90.00
#
_symmetry.space_group_name_H-M   'P 1'
#
loop_
_entity.id
_entity.type
_entity.pdbx_description
1 polymer ?
#
loop_
_entity_poly.entity_id
_entity_poly.type
_entity_poly.pdbx_seq_one_letter_code
_entity_poly.pdbx_strand_id
1 'polypeptide(L)'
;PHHTPVRPHPRASMPPPPRPPVAAPAPAAPCPIRVAPSRRRIPAVPRAVSVAASHAHDAAFLRRAADVADRSAGLTCPHPNFGCVIARPEPGGPEARVVGEGFLYAQGTRCAELLAAEEAGERARGATAYLNLEPGDCYGDSTAVSSLVQAGITRVVVGLRHPLKHLRGKAIQSLRSEGIQVDVVGEDLQSKLFKEALTSCLIVNAPLLYRAAFRVPFSVLKYAMTADGKIAASSGHASWVSGRASRGRVFELRGRSDAVIVGGNTVRRDGNE
;
A
#
# COMPACT_ATOMS: atom_id res chain seq x y z
N PRO A 1 -20.06 47.83 -21.16
CA PRO A 1 -18.82 47.05 -20.91
C PRO A 1 -18.43 46.25 -22.17
N HIS A 2 -17.52 46.82 -22.96
CA HIS A 2 -17.09 46.31 -24.26
C HIS A 2 -16.24 45.04 -24.11
N HIS A 3 -16.61 43.98 -24.84
CA HIS A 3 -15.76 42.80 -25.05
C HIS A 3 -14.99 42.96 -26.37
N THR A 4 -13.68 43.10 -26.27
CA THR A 4 -12.72 42.99 -27.38
C THR A 4 -12.03 41.62 -27.33
N PRO A 5 -11.89 40.90 -28.47
CA PRO A 5 -11.15 39.65 -28.52
C PRO A 5 -9.65 39.90 -28.73
N VAL A 6 -8.82 39.29 -27.88
CA VAL A 6 -7.35 39.31 -27.96
C VAL A 6 -6.88 38.37 -29.08
N ARG A 7 -6.09 38.89 -30.03
CA ARG A 7 -5.41 38.13 -31.09
C ARG A 7 -4.20 37.36 -30.53
N PRO A 8 -3.86 36.18 -31.07
CA PRO A 8 -2.67 35.43 -30.66
C PRO A 8 -1.39 35.99 -31.28
N HIS A 9 -0.32 36.08 -30.47
CA HIS A 9 1.04 36.43 -30.92
C HIS A 9 1.69 35.28 -31.71
N PRO A 10 2.56 35.58 -32.71
CA PRO A 10 3.24 34.57 -33.50
C PRO A 10 4.38 33.91 -32.72
N ARG A 11 4.52 32.58 -32.87
CA ARG A 11 5.62 31.78 -32.32
C ARG A 11 6.94 32.17 -32.97
N ALA A 12 7.91 32.60 -32.18
CA ALA A 12 9.30 32.73 -32.60
C ALA A 12 9.93 31.32 -32.71
N SER A 13 10.51 31.03 -33.88
CA SER A 13 11.27 29.82 -34.18
C SER A 13 12.67 29.90 -33.55
N MET A 14 13.02 28.95 -32.68
CA MET A 14 14.40 28.79 -32.20
C MET A 14 15.24 27.97 -33.21
N PRO A 15 16.52 28.32 -33.43
CA PRO A 15 17.42 27.53 -34.27
C PRO A 15 17.91 26.27 -33.54
N PRO A 16 18.25 25.19 -34.28
CA PRO A 16 18.71 23.93 -33.68
C PRO A 16 20.14 24.04 -33.12
N PRO A 17 20.49 23.24 -32.09
CA PRO A 17 21.81 23.24 -31.49
C PRO A 17 22.88 22.59 -32.42
N PRO A 18 24.17 23.00 -32.30
CA PRO A 18 25.25 22.46 -33.11
C PRO A 18 25.60 21.01 -32.74
N ARG A 19 26.03 20.24 -33.74
CA ARG A 19 26.44 18.83 -33.59
C ARG A 19 27.78 18.69 -32.84
N PRO A 20 27.95 17.65 -32.00
CA PRO A 20 29.22 17.39 -31.33
C PRO A 20 30.27 16.82 -32.31
N PRO A 21 31.58 17.06 -32.07
CA PRO A 21 32.65 16.58 -32.91
C PRO A 21 32.85 15.06 -32.83
N VAL A 22 33.33 14.51 -33.95
CA VAL A 22 33.58 13.09 -34.22
C VAL A 22 34.74 12.57 -33.36
N ALA A 23 34.53 11.44 -32.67
CA ALA A 23 35.54 10.76 -31.87
C ALA A 23 36.60 10.08 -32.76
N ALA A 24 37.89 10.25 -32.41
CA ALA A 24 39.01 9.55 -33.02
C ALA A 24 39.10 8.08 -32.53
N PRO A 25 39.68 7.14 -33.31
CA PRO A 25 39.68 5.72 -32.98
C PRO A 25 40.69 5.38 -31.87
N ALA A 26 40.31 4.41 -31.03
CA ALA A 26 41.10 3.89 -29.91
C ALA A 26 42.30 3.05 -30.37
N PRO A 27 43.48 3.13 -29.71
CA PRO A 27 44.57 2.18 -29.92
C PRO A 27 44.34 0.85 -29.17
N ALA A 28 44.83 -0.22 -29.78
CA ALA A 28 44.62 -1.62 -29.42
C ALA A 28 45.17 -2.04 -28.04
N ALA A 29 44.49 -3.02 -27.44
CA ALA A 29 44.78 -3.61 -26.14
C ALA A 29 46.04 -4.50 -26.14
N PRO A 30 46.82 -4.53 -25.04
CA PRO A 30 47.71 -5.64 -24.74
C PRO A 30 46.98 -6.74 -23.95
N CYS A 31 47.21 -7.99 -24.34
CA CYS A 31 46.73 -9.19 -23.66
C CYS A 31 47.28 -9.31 -22.23
N PRO A 32 46.48 -9.79 -21.25
CA PRO A 32 47.03 -10.40 -20.05
C PRO A 32 46.70 -11.89 -19.96
N ILE A 33 47.77 -12.69 -20.02
CA ILE A 33 48.13 -13.82 -19.15
C ILE A 33 46.95 -14.61 -18.54
N ARG A 34 46.87 -15.88 -18.97
CA ARG A 34 45.96 -16.91 -18.47
C ARG A 34 46.39 -17.38 -17.08
N VAL A 35 45.73 -16.93 -16.02
CA VAL A 35 45.88 -17.47 -14.65
C VAL A 35 44.76 -18.47 -14.37
N ALA A 36 45.12 -19.69 -13.99
CA ALA A 36 44.17 -20.74 -13.62
C ALA A 36 43.50 -20.42 -12.26
N PRO A 37 42.17 -20.57 -12.09
CA PRO A 37 41.55 -20.34 -10.81
C PRO A 37 41.72 -21.56 -9.90
N SER A 38 42.35 -21.36 -8.75
CA SER A 38 42.30 -22.30 -7.64
C SER A 38 40.87 -22.36 -7.10
N ARG A 39 40.26 -23.55 -7.14
CA ARG A 39 38.92 -23.79 -6.60
C ARG A 39 38.97 -23.72 -5.07
N ARG A 40 38.73 -22.55 -4.48
CA ARG A 40 38.25 -22.47 -3.09
C ARG A 40 36.79 -22.92 -3.07
N ARG A 41 36.52 -24.05 -2.39
CA ARG A 41 35.17 -24.51 -2.08
C ARG A 41 34.50 -23.47 -1.18
N ILE A 42 33.52 -22.76 -1.73
CA ILE A 42 32.52 -22.04 -0.93
C ILE A 42 31.51 -23.10 -0.45
N PRO A 43 31.22 -23.22 0.87
CA PRO A 43 30.21 -24.16 1.34
C PRO A 43 28.85 -23.75 0.78
N ALA A 44 28.18 -24.68 0.09
CA ALA A 44 26.85 -24.47 -0.47
C ALA A 44 25.82 -24.45 0.67
N VAL A 45 25.24 -23.27 0.92
CA VAL A 45 24.04 -23.15 1.75
C VAL A 45 22.83 -23.63 0.92
N PRO A 46 21.86 -24.40 1.47
CA PRO A 46 20.72 -24.90 0.72
C PRO A 46 19.77 -23.74 0.38
N ARG A 47 19.98 -23.15 -0.79
CA ARG A 47 19.35 -21.91 -1.28
C ARG A 47 17.82 -21.93 -1.32
N ALA A 48 17.21 -23.12 -1.38
CA ALA A 48 15.75 -23.27 -1.45
C ALA A 48 15.05 -23.12 -0.08
N VAL A 49 15.68 -23.59 1.00
CA VAL A 49 15.10 -23.53 2.36
C VAL A 49 15.20 -22.10 2.92
N SER A 50 16.30 -21.38 2.62
CA SER A 50 16.50 -19.99 3.05
C SER A 50 15.54 -19.00 2.37
N VAL A 51 15.20 -19.22 1.10
CA VAL A 51 14.26 -18.36 0.36
C VAL A 51 12.83 -18.57 0.83
N ALA A 52 12.42 -19.81 1.11
CA ALA A 52 11.09 -20.11 1.65
C ALA A 52 10.87 -19.49 3.04
N ALA A 53 11.86 -19.57 3.93
CA ALA A 53 11.80 -18.93 5.25
C ALA A 53 11.74 -17.40 5.14
N SER A 54 12.51 -16.80 4.22
CA SER A 54 12.45 -15.37 3.93
C SER A 54 11.07 -14.93 3.44
N HIS A 55 10.45 -15.69 2.53
CA HIS A 55 9.11 -15.39 2.03
C HIS A 55 8.02 -15.56 3.08
N ALA A 56 8.18 -16.50 4.02
CA ALA A 56 7.25 -16.66 5.13
C ALA A 56 7.28 -15.43 6.06
N HIS A 57 8.47 -14.91 6.39
CA HIS A 57 8.62 -13.68 7.15
C HIS A 57 8.07 -12.47 6.39
N ASP A 58 8.39 -12.34 5.10
CA ASP A 58 7.86 -11.25 4.26
C ASP A 58 6.32 -11.24 4.27
N ALA A 59 5.70 -12.42 4.12
CA ALA A 59 4.25 -12.55 4.17
C ALA A 59 3.67 -12.17 5.55
N ALA A 60 4.35 -12.52 6.64
CA ALA A 60 3.94 -12.15 7.99
C ALA A 60 4.00 -10.63 8.23
N PHE A 61 5.09 -9.96 7.80
CA PHE A 61 5.20 -8.51 7.92
C PHE A 61 4.24 -7.76 7.00
N LEU A 62 3.97 -8.30 5.81
CA LEU A 62 2.98 -7.72 4.91
C LEU A 62 1.56 -7.84 5.48
N ARG A 63 1.23 -8.98 6.11
CA ARG A 63 -0.02 -9.14 6.87
C ARG A 63 -0.10 -8.13 8.01
N ARG A 64 0.99 -7.95 8.77
CA ARG A 64 1.07 -6.94 9.83
C ARG A 64 0.87 -5.52 9.29
N ALA A 65 1.41 -5.19 8.12
CA ALA A 65 1.18 -3.89 7.48
C ALA A 65 -0.30 -3.68 7.13
N ALA A 66 -1.02 -4.73 6.73
CA ALA A 66 -2.47 -4.67 6.55
C ALA A 66 -3.21 -4.47 7.89
N ASP A 67 -2.81 -5.17 8.95
CA ASP A 67 -3.40 -4.99 10.30
C ASP A 67 -3.19 -3.57 10.82
N VAL A 68 -1.98 -3.01 10.61
CA VAL A 68 -1.64 -1.62 10.96
C VAL A 68 -2.47 -0.63 10.15
N ALA A 69 -2.68 -0.88 8.86
CA ALA A 69 -3.52 -0.05 7.99
C ALA A 69 -5.00 -0.04 8.42
N ASP A 70 -5.52 -1.12 9.01
CA ASP A 70 -6.93 -1.21 9.42
C ASP A 70 -7.27 -0.29 10.61
N ARG A 71 -6.25 0.20 11.34
CA ARG A 71 -6.43 1.05 12.53
C ARG A 71 -7.10 2.39 12.23
N SER A 72 -7.07 2.85 10.98
CA SER A 72 -7.72 4.09 10.54
C SER A 72 -8.99 3.87 9.73
N ALA A 73 -9.52 2.65 9.71
CA ALA A 73 -10.74 2.34 8.99
C ALA A 73 -11.92 3.23 9.47
N GLY A 74 -12.53 3.94 8.52
CA GLY A 74 -13.59 4.92 8.79
C GLY A 74 -13.11 6.37 8.90
N LEU A 75 -11.79 6.62 8.96
CA LEU A 75 -11.21 7.96 9.11
C LEU A 75 -10.44 8.44 7.86
N THR A 76 -10.03 7.52 7.00
CA THR A 76 -9.15 7.79 5.85
C THR A 76 -9.87 8.25 4.59
N CYS A 77 -11.19 8.12 4.51
CA CYS A 77 -11.95 8.46 3.29
C CYS A 77 -11.66 9.90 2.84
N PRO A 78 -11.37 10.15 1.55
CA PRO A 78 -11.47 9.25 0.38
C PRO A 78 -10.20 8.44 0.06
N HIS A 79 -9.18 8.49 0.91
CA HIS A 79 -7.89 7.81 0.74
C HIS A 79 -7.96 6.33 1.15
N PRO A 80 -7.04 5.47 0.66
CA PRO A 80 -6.91 4.09 1.13
C PRO A 80 -6.59 4.02 2.63
N ASN A 81 -6.92 2.88 3.22
CA ASN A 81 -6.29 2.43 4.46
C ASN A 81 -4.86 1.99 4.12
N PHE A 82 -3.90 2.76 4.59
CA PHE A 82 -2.51 2.62 4.21
C PHE A 82 -1.63 2.36 5.43
N GLY A 83 -0.76 1.37 5.34
CA GLY A 83 0.11 0.92 6.43
C GLY A 83 1.49 0.52 5.92
N CYS A 84 2.51 0.92 6.70
CA CYS A 84 3.91 0.63 6.48
C CYS A 84 4.49 -0.04 7.73
N VAL A 85 5.24 -1.12 7.54
CA VAL A 85 6.01 -1.79 8.59
C VAL A 85 7.45 -1.86 8.13
N ILE A 86 8.40 -1.46 8.97
CA ILE A 86 9.83 -1.59 8.69
C ILE A 86 10.37 -2.71 9.58
N ALA A 87 10.96 -3.73 8.98
CA ALA A 87 11.61 -4.82 9.70
C ALA A 87 13.08 -4.93 9.33
N ARG A 88 13.91 -5.20 10.33
CA ARG A 88 15.36 -5.34 10.19
C ARG A 88 15.80 -6.74 10.63
N PRO A 89 16.68 -7.42 9.87
CA PRO A 89 17.35 -8.62 10.35
C PRO A 89 18.17 -8.33 11.61
N GLU A 90 18.01 -9.12 12.67
CA GLU A 90 18.86 -8.94 13.85
C GLU A 90 20.27 -9.53 13.64
N PRO A 91 21.34 -8.84 14.05
CA PRO A 91 22.68 -9.42 14.05
C PRO A 91 22.76 -10.61 15.02
N GLY A 92 22.93 -11.82 14.49
CA GLY A 92 23.04 -13.04 15.30
C GLY A 92 21.72 -13.71 15.68
N GLY A 93 20.59 -13.17 15.23
CA GLY A 93 19.26 -13.78 15.36
C GLY A 93 18.81 -14.45 14.05
N PRO A 94 17.96 -15.49 14.12
CA PRO A 94 17.40 -16.13 12.93
C PRO A 94 16.25 -15.33 12.29
N GLU A 95 15.66 -14.36 13.00
CA GLU A 95 14.45 -13.65 12.60
C GLU A 95 14.66 -12.15 12.46
N ALA A 96 13.90 -11.53 11.55
CA ALA A 96 13.81 -10.09 11.44
C ALA A 96 12.84 -9.55 12.49
N ARG A 97 13.09 -8.34 13.00
CA ARG A 97 12.26 -7.68 13.99
C ARG A 97 11.65 -6.41 13.42
N VAL A 98 10.38 -6.14 13.75
CA VAL A 98 9.75 -4.85 13.46
C VAL A 98 10.46 -3.75 14.25
N VAL A 99 10.92 -2.73 13.55
CA VAL A 99 11.62 -1.57 14.13
C VAL A 99 10.80 -0.29 14.03
N GLY A 100 9.81 -0.21 13.15
CA GLY A 100 8.86 0.89 13.09
C GLY A 100 7.58 0.51 12.35
N GLU A 101 6.47 1.14 12.72
CA GLU A 101 5.16 0.96 12.12
C GLU A 101 4.51 2.33 11.88
N GLY A 102 3.75 2.45 10.80
CA GLY A 102 3.05 3.68 10.48
C GLY A 102 1.78 3.37 9.71
N PHE A 103 0.77 4.22 9.90
CA PHE A 103 -0.45 4.17 9.10
C PHE A 103 -0.95 5.58 8.82
N LEU A 104 -1.64 5.74 7.68
CA LEU A 104 -2.30 6.99 7.36
C LEU A 104 -3.54 7.13 8.27
N TYR A 105 -3.53 8.11 9.18
CA TYR A 105 -4.63 8.31 10.13
C TYR A 105 -5.87 8.91 9.46
N ALA A 106 -5.69 10.01 8.71
CA ALA A 106 -6.75 10.70 7.99
C ALA A 106 -6.19 11.54 6.84
N GLN A 107 -7.06 12.11 6.00
CA GLN A 107 -6.66 13.07 4.97
C GLN A 107 -5.86 14.23 5.57
N GLY A 108 -4.75 14.60 4.92
CA GLY A 108 -3.88 15.70 5.36
C GLY A 108 -2.96 15.35 6.53
N THR A 109 -3.03 14.12 7.05
CA THR A 109 -2.04 13.61 7.99
C THR A 109 -0.80 13.10 7.27
N ARG A 110 0.25 12.87 8.04
CA ARG A 110 1.55 12.39 7.57
C ARG A 110 1.41 10.97 6.99
N CYS A 111 2.15 10.67 5.93
CA CYS A 111 2.09 9.35 5.29
C CYS A 111 2.65 8.24 6.21
N ALA A 112 2.19 7.02 5.98
CA ALA A 112 2.55 5.87 6.82
C ALA A 112 4.05 5.57 6.76
N GLU A 113 4.67 5.74 5.59
CA GLU A 113 6.09 5.50 5.35
C GLU A 113 6.95 6.43 6.18
N LEU A 114 6.60 7.71 6.22
CA LEU A 114 7.30 8.69 7.03
C LEU A 114 7.18 8.36 8.52
N LEU A 115 5.97 8.03 9.00
CA LEU A 115 5.76 7.66 10.40
C LEU A 115 6.54 6.41 10.78
N ALA A 116 6.53 5.37 9.94
CA ALA A 116 7.28 4.14 10.19
C ALA A 116 8.80 4.41 10.18
N ALA A 117 9.28 5.24 9.25
CA ALA A 117 10.70 5.62 9.16
C ALA A 117 11.17 6.38 10.40
N GLU A 118 10.35 7.29 10.92
CA GLU A 118 10.67 8.03 12.15
C GLU A 118 10.67 7.14 13.39
N GLU A 119 9.71 6.23 13.52
CA GLU A 119 9.71 5.26 14.62
C GLU A 119 10.92 4.32 14.56
N ALA A 120 11.32 3.92 13.35
CA ALA A 120 12.50 3.10 13.15
C ALA A 120 13.80 3.86 13.46
N GLY A 121 13.88 5.15 13.12
CA GLY A 121 15.08 5.97 13.25
C GLY A 121 16.28 5.33 12.53
N GLU A 122 17.45 5.35 13.16
CA GLU A 122 18.68 4.73 12.61
C GLU A 122 18.55 3.22 12.33
N ARG A 123 17.55 2.55 12.93
CA ARG A 123 17.31 1.14 12.67
C ARG A 123 16.72 0.88 11.28
N ALA A 124 16.19 1.90 10.60
CA ALA A 124 15.68 1.78 9.23
C ALA A 124 16.79 1.54 8.21
N ARG A 125 18.03 2.00 8.47
CA ARG A 125 19.13 1.89 7.53
C ARG A 125 19.47 0.42 7.26
N GLY A 126 19.39 0.01 5.99
CA GLY A 126 19.59 -1.38 5.57
C GLY A 126 18.38 -2.30 5.79
N ALA A 127 17.26 -1.78 6.29
CA ALA A 127 16.06 -2.57 6.58
C ALA A 127 15.18 -2.78 5.32
N THR A 128 14.13 -3.59 5.50
CA THR A 128 13.06 -3.79 4.51
C THR A 128 11.77 -3.11 4.98
N ALA A 129 11.12 -2.35 4.10
CA ALA A 129 9.78 -1.82 4.34
C ALA A 129 8.72 -2.70 3.67
N TYR A 130 7.59 -2.91 4.34
CA TYR A 130 6.45 -3.69 3.88
C TYR A 130 5.23 -2.78 3.81
N LEU A 131 4.68 -2.62 2.61
CA LEU A 131 3.58 -1.73 2.32
C LEU A 131 2.36 -2.54 1.91
N ASN A 132 1.23 -2.37 2.60
CA ASN A 132 0.00 -3.10 2.26
C ASN A 132 -0.53 -2.75 0.86
N LEU A 133 -0.26 -1.54 0.39
CA LEU A 133 -0.66 -0.97 -0.89
C LEU A 133 0.51 -0.12 -1.43
N GLU A 134 0.62 0.00 -2.75
CA GLU A 134 1.54 0.93 -3.40
C GLU A 134 1.20 2.38 -3.00
N PRO A 135 2.19 3.20 -2.57
CA PRO A 135 1.96 4.59 -2.24
C PRO A 135 1.40 5.37 -3.44
N GLY A 136 0.48 6.29 -3.16
CA GLY A 136 -0.03 7.22 -4.16
C GLY A 136 0.44 8.64 -3.87
N ASP A 137 1.19 9.24 -4.79
CA ASP A 137 1.55 10.66 -4.71
C ASP A 137 0.30 11.51 -4.96
N CYS A 138 -0.31 12.02 -3.89
CA CYS A 138 -1.38 13.00 -4.00
C CYS A 138 -0.75 14.38 -4.24
N TYR A 139 -1.14 15.05 -5.33
CA TYR A 139 -0.70 16.43 -5.63
C TYR A 139 0.81 16.66 -5.80
N GLY A 140 1.56 15.64 -6.19
CA GLY A 140 3.01 15.75 -6.38
C GLY A 140 3.81 15.70 -5.07
N ASP A 141 3.17 15.29 -3.98
CA ASP A 141 3.85 14.96 -2.73
C ASP A 141 4.64 13.64 -2.88
N SER A 142 5.97 13.74 -2.92
CA SER A 142 6.88 12.59 -3.00
C SER A 142 7.36 12.11 -1.62
N THR A 143 6.76 12.59 -0.52
CA THR A 143 7.23 12.34 0.85
C THR A 143 7.28 10.85 1.19
N ALA A 144 6.35 10.05 0.68
CA ALA A 144 6.36 8.60 0.87
C ALA A 144 7.64 7.95 0.31
N VAL A 145 8.00 8.26 -0.93
CA VAL A 145 9.23 7.74 -1.56
C VAL A 145 10.46 8.33 -0.90
N SER A 146 10.52 9.66 -0.73
CA SER A 146 11.70 10.33 -0.20
C SER A 146 12.01 9.93 1.24
N SER A 147 11.00 9.67 2.07
CA SER A 147 11.20 9.24 3.46
C SER A 147 11.86 7.86 3.54
N LEU A 148 11.44 6.89 2.72
CA LEU A 148 12.07 5.56 2.67
C LEU A 148 13.52 5.63 2.17
N VAL A 149 13.77 6.46 1.15
CA VAL A 149 15.12 6.70 0.60
C VAL A 149 16.03 7.34 1.65
N GLN A 150 15.56 8.41 2.30
CA GLN A 150 16.33 9.12 3.34
C GLN A 150 16.60 8.24 4.57
N ALA A 151 15.65 7.37 4.93
CA ALA A 151 15.81 6.39 6.00
C ALA A 151 16.84 5.28 5.67
N GLY A 152 17.30 5.19 4.42
CA GLY A 152 18.27 4.20 3.97
C GLY A 152 17.67 2.80 3.84
N ILE A 153 16.38 2.70 3.51
CA ILE A 153 15.72 1.42 3.20
C ILE A 153 16.35 0.85 1.93
N THR A 154 16.66 -0.45 1.95
CA THR A 154 17.32 -1.13 0.81
C THR A 154 16.36 -1.98 0.00
N ARG A 155 15.26 -2.41 0.63
CA ARG A 155 14.23 -3.24 0.01
C ARG A 155 12.84 -2.80 0.43
N VAL A 156 11.89 -2.84 -0.51
CA VAL A 156 10.47 -2.58 -0.27
C VAL A 156 9.65 -3.74 -0.83
N VAL A 157 8.75 -4.29 -0.02
CA VAL A 157 7.78 -5.30 -0.44
C VAL A 157 6.41 -4.66 -0.50
N VAL A 158 5.76 -4.71 -1.67
CA VAL A 158 4.46 -4.09 -1.91
C VAL A 158 3.40 -5.17 -2.08
N GLY A 159 2.35 -5.13 -1.25
CA GLY A 159 1.26 -6.10 -1.30
C GLY A 159 0.36 -5.92 -2.51
N LEU A 160 -0.20 -4.72 -2.69
CA LEU A 160 -1.11 -4.41 -3.80
C LEU A 160 -0.57 -3.26 -4.62
N ARG A 161 -0.64 -3.35 -5.95
CA ARG A 161 -0.48 -2.17 -6.79
C ARG A 161 -1.61 -1.17 -6.57
N HIS A 162 -1.33 0.11 -6.83
CA HIS A 162 -2.33 1.14 -6.66
C HIS A 162 -3.49 0.89 -7.66
N PRO A 163 -4.77 0.88 -7.23
CA PRO A 163 -5.88 0.52 -8.10
C PRO A 163 -6.17 1.59 -9.15
N LEU A 164 -5.90 2.87 -8.83
CA LEU A 164 -6.12 3.99 -9.77
C LEU A 164 -5.03 4.06 -10.84
N LYS A 165 -5.43 4.03 -12.12
CA LYS A 165 -4.53 3.98 -13.29
C LYS A 165 -3.49 5.11 -13.33
N HIS A 166 -3.83 6.30 -12.85
CA HIS A 166 -2.93 7.46 -12.89
C HIS A 166 -1.88 7.47 -11.76
N LEU A 167 -1.98 6.55 -10.80
CA LEU A 167 -1.01 6.38 -9.70
C LEU A 167 -0.25 5.05 -9.79
N ARG A 168 -0.87 4.03 -10.38
CA ARG A 168 -0.31 2.68 -10.51
C ARG A 168 1.08 2.68 -11.13
N GLY A 169 2.03 2.06 -10.44
CA GLY A 169 3.40 1.87 -10.88
C GLY A 169 4.33 3.07 -10.66
N LYS A 170 3.81 4.26 -10.32
CA LYS A 170 4.64 5.47 -10.19
C LYS A 170 5.60 5.39 -9.01
N ALA A 171 5.09 5.09 -7.82
CA ALA A 171 5.91 4.98 -6.62
C ALA A 171 6.90 3.83 -6.71
N ILE A 172 6.48 2.68 -7.28
CA ILE A 172 7.37 1.55 -7.55
C ILE A 172 8.52 1.96 -8.48
N GLN A 173 8.22 2.69 -9.55
CA GLN A 173 9.24 3.16 -10.48
C GLN A 173 10.20 4.14 -9.81
N SER A 174 9.69 5.10 -9.04
CA SER A 174 10.50 6.09 -8.31
C SER A 174 11.44 5.43 -7.30
N LEU A 175 10.94 4.47 -6.50
CA LEU A 175 11.77 3.71 -5.56
C LEU A 175 12.87 2.93 -6.27
N ARG A 176 12.54 2.27 -7.39
CA ARG A 176 13.53 1.54 -8.20
C ARG A 176 14.59 2.46 -8.82
N SER A 177 14.22 3.67 -9.26
CA SER A 177 15.19 4.64 -9.79
C SER A 177 16.16 5.18 -8.74
N GLU A 178 15.75 5.19 -7.47
CA GLU A 178 16.61 5.54 -6.32
C GLU A 178 17.47 4.35 -5.84
N GLY A 179 17.46 3.23 -6.57
CA GLY A 179 18.29 2.05 -6.28
C GLY A 179 17.75 1.11 -5.21
N ILE A 180 16.49 1.30 -4.77
CA ILE A 180 15.83 0.40 -3.81
C ILE A 180 15.32 -0.84 -4.55
N GLN A 181 15.57 -2.03 -3.99
CA GLN A 181 14.95 -3.26 -4.49
C GLN A 181 13.46 -3.25 -4.15
N VAL A 182 12.58 -3.24 -5.15
CA VAL A 182 11.13 -3.27 -4.92
C VAL A 182 10.55 -4.57 -5.46
N ASP A 183 9.94 -5.35 -4.57
CA ASP A 183 9.29 -6.61 -4.87
C ASP A 183 7.76 -6.46 -4.73
N VAL A 184 7.02 -6.68 -5.81
CA VAL A 184 5.56 -6.65 -5.80
C VAL A 184 5.00 -8.06 -5.69
N VAL A 185 4.13 -8.29 -4.71
CA VAL A 185 3.52 -9.60 -4.50
C VAL A 185 2.56 -9.95 -5.63
N GLY A 186 2.68 -11.17 -6.15
CA GLY A 186 1.94 -11.66 -7.33
C GLY A 186 2.62 -11.36 -8.67
N GLU A 187 3.64 -10.48 -8.68
CA GLU A 187 4.44 -10.17 -9.86
C GLU A 187 5.88 -10.66 -9.68
N ASP A 188 6.64 -9.97 -8.83
CA ASP A 188 8.03 -10.31 -8.52
C ASP A 188 8.10 -11.45 -7.48
N LEU A 189 7.14 -11.51 -6.55
CA LEU A 189 7.03 -12.56 -5.54
C LEU A 189 5.81 -13.45 -5.80
N GLN A 190 6.04 -14.58 -6.46
CA GLN A 190 5.02 -15.58 -6.79
C GLN A 190 5.11 -16.79 -5.85
N SER A 191 4.77 -16.60 -4.58
CA SER A 191 4.70 -17.69 -3.60
C SER A 191 3.30 -17.81 -3.00
N LYS A 192 2.82 -19.05 -2.81
CA LYS A 192 1.53 -19.34 -2.16
C LYS A 192 1.48 -18.82 -0.71
N LEU A 193 2.64 -18.63 -0.07
CA LEU A 193 2.76 -18.11 1.29
C LEU A 193 2.16 -16.70 1.44
N PHE A 194 2.16 -15.90 0.37
CA PHE A 194 1.59 -14.56 0.39
C PHE A 194 0.06 -14.52 0.25
N LYS A 195 -0.61 -15.66 0.01
CA LYS A 195 -2.07 -15.67 -0.25
C LYS A 195 -2.87 -15.03 0.88
N GLU A 196 -2.53 -15.36 2.13
CA GLU A 196 -3.18 -14.77 3.31
C GLU A 196 -2.88 -13.28 3.44
N ALA A 197 -1.60 -12.88 3.27
CA ALA A 197 -1.19 -11.48 3.34
C ALA A 197 -1.90 -10.63 2.27
N LEU A 198 -1.94 -11.09 1.03
CA LEU A 198 -2.70 -10.45 -0.05
C LEU A 198 -4.19 -10.34 0.28
N THR A 199 -4.77 -11.39 0.86
CA THR A 199 -6.18 -11.38 1.28
C THR A 199 -6.42 -10.30 2.33
N SER A 200 -5.53 -10.17 3.32
CA SER A 200 -5.60 -9.08 4.31
C SER A 200 -5.48 -7.70 3.66
N CYS A 201 -4.52 -7.49 2.75
CA CYS A 201 -4.39 -6.22 2.01
C CYS A 201 -5.66 -5.88 1.21
N LEU A 202 -6.28 -6.89 0.56
CA LEU A 202 -7.52 -6.74 -0.20
C LEU A 202 -8.70 -6.38 0.70
N ILE A 203 -8.86 -7.04 1.85
CA ILE A 203 -9.97 -6.80 2.78
C ILE A 203 -9.90 -5.38 3.35
N VAL A 204 -8.72 -4.96 3.80
CA VAL A 204 -8.51 -3.64 4.43
C VAL A 204 -8.79 -2.50 3.45
N ASN A 205 -8.59 -2.72 2.15
CA ASN A 205 -8.85 -1.74 1.09
C ASN A 205 -10.07 -2.07 0.20
N ALA A 206 -10.93 -3.00 0.61
CA ALA A 206 -12.07 -3.46 -0.21
C ALA A 206 -12.95 -2.31 -0.73
N PRO A 207 -13.29 -1.27 0.05
CA PRO A 207 -14.09 -0.15 -0.44
C PRO A 207 -13.43 0.61 -1.61
N LEU A 208 -12.14 0.91 -1.49
CA LEU A 208 -11.38 1.59 -2.53
C LEU A 208 -11.28 0.72 -3.79
N LEU A 209 -10.93 -0.56 -3.63
CA LEU A 209 -10.76 -1.49 -4.74
C LEU A 209 -12.06 -1.68 -5.51
N TYR A 210 -13.18 -1.87 -4.79
CA TYR A 210 -14.50 -2.02 -5.38
C TYR A 210 -14.92 -0.77 -6.15
N ARG A 211 -14.75 0.42 -5.55
CA ARG A 211 -15.03 1.70 -6.23
C ARG A 211 -14.16 1.91 -7.46
N ALA A 212 -12.88 1.53 -7.40
CA ALA A 212 -11.96 1.68 -8.53
C ALA A 212 -12.34 0.74 -9.70
N ALA A 213 -12.78 -0.48 -9.40
CA ALA A 213 -13.18 -1.47 -10.40
C ALA A 213 -14.57 -1.20 -11.00
N PHE A 214 -15.57 -0.97 -10.14
CA PHE A 214 -16.98 -0.94 -10.54
C PHE A 214 -17.59 0.47 -10.61
N ARG A 215 -16.87 1.50 -10.14
CA ARG A 215 -17.31 2.90 -10.14
C ARG A 215 -18.60 3.14 -9.31
N VAL A 216 -18.86 2.27 -8.35
CA VAL A 216 -19.98 2.34 -7.39
C VAL A 216 -19.45 2.14 -5.96
N PRO A 217 -20.16 2.63 -4.91
CA PRO A 217 -19.72 2.44 -3.53
C PRO A 217 -19.79 0.97 -3.11
N PHE A 218 -18.81 0.54 -2.30
CA PHE A 218 -18.88 -0.75 -1.62
C PHE A 218 -19.96 -0.69 -0.53
N SER A 219 -20.95 -1.56 -0.64
CA SER A 219 -22.16 -1.51 0.20
C SER A 219 -22.25 -2.76 1.06
N VAL A 220 -22.54 -2.57 2.36
CA VAL A 220 -22.79 -3.65 3.30
C VAL A 220 -24.27 -3.63 3.68
N LEU A 221 -24.98 -4.72 3.40
CA LEU A 221 -26.35 -4.92 3.87
C LEU A 221 -26.32 -5.51 5.28
N LYS A 222 -26.91 -4.80 6.25
CA LYS A 222 -27.09 -5.27 7.63
C LYS A 222 -28.58 -5.50 7.89
N TYR A 223 -28.90 -6.67 8.41
CA TYR A 223 -30.21 -6.97 8.98
C TYR A 223 -30.07 -7.76 10.30
N ALA A 224 -31.13 -7.78 11.11
CA ALA A 224 -31.21 -8.57 12.33
C ALA A 224 -32.56 -9.31 12.32
N MET A 225 -32.54 -10.60 12.64
CA MET A 225 -33.73 -11.45 12.56
C MET A 225 -33.76 -12.47 13.70
N THR A 226 -34.95 -13.00 13.98
CA THR A 226 -35.17 -14.20 14.80
C THR A 226 -34.62 -15.44 14.08
N ALA A 227 -34.51 -16.58 14.80
CA ALA A 227 -34.01 -17.84 14.24
C ALA A 227 -34.86 -18.36 13.06
N ASP A 228 -36.16 -18.05 13.04
CA ASP A 228 -37.10 -18.38 11.95
C ASP A 228 -37.17 -17.29 10.86
N GLY A 229 -36.25 -16.32 10.88
CA GLY A 229 -36.06 -15.36 9.79
C GLY A 229 -36.97 -14.14 9.82
N LYS A 230 -37.53 -13.76 10.97
CA LYS A 230 -38.44 -12.61 11.11
C LYS A 230 -37.70 -11.39 11.66
N ILE A 231 -38.00 -10.22 11.11
CA ILE A 231 -37.43 -8.93 11.56
C ILE A 231 -38.35 -8.17 12.52
N ALA A 232 -39.61 -8.58 12.63
CA ALA A 232 -40.63 -8.02 13.50
C ALA A 232 -41.74 -9.07 13.73
N ALA A 233 -42.50 -8.92 14.82
CA ALA A 233 -43.74 -9.65 15.03
C ALA A 233 -44.83 -9.24 14.03
N SER A 234 -45.91 -10.00 13.91
CA SER A 234 -47.08 -9.65 13.08
C SER A 234 -47.73 -8.32 13.48
N SER A 235 -47.59 -7.93 14.75
CA SER A 235 -47.99 -6.62 15.28
C SER A 235 -47.08 -5.47 14.86
N GLY A 236 -45.92 -5.75 14.25
CA GLY A 236 -44.90 -4.77 13.91
C GLY A 236 -43.86 -4.51 15.01
N HIS A 237 -44.01 -5.12 16.19
CA HIS A 237 -43.03 -4.98 17.27
C HIS A 237 -41.67 -5.62 16.88
N ALA A 238 -40.60 -4.82 16.92
CA ALA A 238 -39.25 -5.22 16.47
C ALA A 238 -38.14 -4.88 17.49
N SER A 239 -38.51 -4.41 18.68
CA SER A 239 -37.53 -3.98 19.68
C SER A 239 -36.68 -5.15 20.16
N TRP A 240 -35.37 -4.95 20.09
CA TRP A 240 -34.35 -5.84 20.67
C TRP A 240 -34.34 -7.29 20.16
N VAL A 241 -34.65 -7.53 18.88
CA VAL A 241 -34.45 -8.83 18.22
C VAL A 241 -33.02 -9.36 18.40
N SER A 242 -32.03 -8.47 18.32
CA SER A 242 -30.61 -8.78 18.54
C SER A 242 -30.11 -8.21 19.87
N GLY A 243 -29.23 -8.92 20.58
CA GLY A 243 -28.63 -8.50 21.85
C GLY A 243 -27.60 -7.37 21.77
N ARG A 244 -27.11 -6.92 22.94
CA ARG A 244 -26.20 -5.76 23.07
C ARG A 244 -24.90 -5.90 22.26
N ALA A 245 -24.29 -7.09 22.28
CA ALA A 245 -23.06 -7.36 21.52
C ALA A 245 -23.25 -7.17 20.00
N SER A 246 -24.36 -7.67 19.45
CA SER A 246 -24.70 -7.49 18.04
C SER A 246 -24.87 -6.01 17.69
N ARG A 247 -25.52 -5.23 18.56
CA ARG A 247 -25.68 -3.79 18.35
C ARG A 247 -24.36 -3.03 18.43
N GLY A 248 -23.45 -3.44 19.32
CA GLY A 248 -22.08 -2.92 19.36
C GLY A 248 -21.35 -3.09 18.01
N ARG A 249 -21.45 -4.28 17.41
CA ARG A 249 -20.87 -4.56 16.08
C ARG A 249 -21.47 -3.69 14.98
N VAL A 250 -22.75 -3.31 15.09
CA VAL A 250 -23.38 -2.39 14.13
C VAL A 250 -22.82 -0.98 14.26
N PHE A 251 -22.55 -0.50 15.47
CA PHE A 251 -21.91 0.81 15.65
C PHE A 251 -20.49 0.83 15.07
N GLU A 252 -19.72 -0.24 15.25
CA GLU A 252 -18.41 -0.38 14.60
C GLU A 252 -18.54 -0.36 13.06
N LEU A 253 -19.50 -1.11 12.50
CA LEU A 253 -19.76 -1.12 11.05
C LEU A 253 -20.13 0.29 10.53
N ARG A 254 -20.96 1.02 11.28
CA ARG A 254 -21.34 2.40 10.94
C ARG A 254 -20.14 3.35 11.01
N GLY A 255 -19.30 3.22 12.04
CA GLY A 255 -18.07 4.01 12.17
C GLY A 255 -17.08 3.80 11.02
N ARG A 256 -17.14 2.64 10.36
CA ARG A 256 -16.32 2.30 9.19
C ARG A 256 -17.00 2.60 7.84
N SER A 257 -18.21 3.18 7.85
CA SER A 257 -19.00 3.46 6.65
C SER A 257 -19.14 4.96 6.43
N ASP A 258 -18.93 5.41 5.20
CA ASP A 258 -19.07 6.84 4.83
C ASP A 258 -20.52 7.34 4.94
N ALA A 259 -21.49 6.44 4.77
CA ALA A 259 -22.91 6.75 4.83
C ALA A 259 -23.73 5.59 5.40
N VAL A 260 -24.80 5.93 6.10
CA VAL A 260 -25.82 4.97 6.56
C VAL A 260 -27.12 5.27 5.82
N ILE A 261 -27.63 4.27 5.11
CA ILE A 261 -28.85 4.40 4.31
C ILE A 261 -29.96 3.58 4.97
N VAL A 262 -31.12 4.23 5.14
CA VAL A 262 -32.34 3.61 5.67
C VAL A 262 -33.54 4.00 4.82
N GLY A 263 -34.57 3.15 4.78
CA GLY A 263 -35.84 3.48 4.14
C GLY A 263 -36.69 4.41 5.02
N GLY A 264 -37.55 5.23 4.40
CA GLY A 264 -38.41 6.17 5.15
C GLY A 264 -39.34 5.50 6.17
N ASN A 265 -39.72 4.23 5.96
CA ASN A 265 -40.50 3.47 6.93
C ASN A 265 -39.72 3.16 8.21
N THR A 266 -38.41 2.88 8.12
CA THR A 266 -37.55 2.67 9.28
C THR A 266 -37.48 3.94 10.12
N VAL A 267 -37.29 5.11 9.49
CA VAL A 267 -37.28 6.39 10.19
C VAL A 267 -38.60 6.65 10.92
N ARG A 268 -39.74 6.42 10.24
CA ARG A 268 -41.08 6.67 10.83
C ARG A 268 -41.45 5.72 11.97
N ARG A 269 -40.97 4.47 11.93
CA ARG A 269 -41.34 3.44 12.92
C ARG A 269 -40.38 3.40 14.11
N ASP A 270 -39.11 3.70 13.88
CA ASP A 270 -38.06 3.53 14.89
C ASP A 270 -37.55 4.89 15.44
N GLY A 271 -37.98 6.02 14.86
CA GLY A 271 -37.54 7.37 15.24
C GLY A 271 -38.47 8.13 16.20
N ASN A 272 -39.52 7.49 16.71
CA ASN A 272 -40.49 8.08 17.65
C ASN A 272 -40.17 7.80 19.13
N GLU A 273 -38.88 7.69 19.49
CA GLU A 273 -38.41 7.77 20.88
C GLU A 273 -37.69 9.09 21.13
#